data_AF-A0A846KZA0-F1
#
_entry.id   AF-A0A846KZA0-F1
#
_cell.length_a   1.000
_cell.length_b   1.000
_cell.length_c   1.000
_cell.angle_alpha   90.00
_cell.angle_beta   90.00
_cell.angle_gamma   90.00
#
_symmetry.space_group_name_H-M   'P 1'
#
loop_
_entity.id
_entity.type
_entity.pdbx_description
1 polymer ?
#
loop_
_entity_poly.entity_id
_entity_poly.type
_entity_poly.pdbx_seq_one_letter_code
_entity_poly.pdbx_strand_id
1 'polypeptide(L)'
;MMNDYYVPPEDFKTPPAIYVTLEEVQKPMDIKPLLVEKSNKPTDEEYKKAAISIKEIFEDGFQWRDLASLMKLSLEYVNNFFTMDGLDKKEAVLNIIDFVIDETDTPYLPDCITDPIFKALASSFVNIIMPDSIDTIAPNKTIESEITLDDIEEFISDIKEGFKDGFQLRDIASITIETIKFTSEFINTTADEKKQITKDIVNELIESIEISFIPENFSDSILKALADGFIDASIDTLEEIFISK
;
A
#
# COMPACT_ATOMS: atom_id res chain seq x y z
N MET A 1 -5.92 51.46 -41.45
CA MET A 1 -5.80 50.04 -41.79
C MET A 1 -7.15 49.41 -41.44
N MET A 2 -7.80 48.78 -42.42
CA MET A 2 -9.12 48.15 -42.29
C MET A 2 -9.03 46.95 -41.33
N ASN A 3 -9.95 46.87 -40.36
CA ASN A 3 -10.18 45.65 -39.59
C ASN A 3 -11.18 44.79 -40.36
N ASP A 4 -10.72 43.66 -40.87
CA ASP A 4 -11.58 42.62 -41.42
C ASP A 4 -12.33 41.94 -40.25
N TYR A 5 -13.60 42.28 -40.08
CA TYR A 5 -14.50 41.52 -39.21
C TYR A 5 -14.98 40.28 -39.96
N TYR A 6 -14.75 39.12 -39.36
CA TYR A 6 -15.33 37.85 -39.80
C TYR A 6 -16.87 37.93 -39.73
N VAL A 7 -17.55 37.71 -40.86
CA VAL A 7 -19.00 37.56 -40.95
C VAL A 7 -19.29 36.05 -41.04
N PRO A 8 -19.98 35.45 -40.05
CA PRO A 8 -20.34 34.04 -40.12
C PRO A 8 -21.35 33.77 -41.25
N PRO A 9 -21.38 32.56 -41.85
CA PRO A 9 -22.34 32.21 -42.89
C PRO A 9 -23.80 32.21 -42.37
N GLU A 10 -24.75 32.53 -43.25
CA GLU A 10 -26.19 32.73 -42.95
C GLU A 10 -26.93 31.52 -42.33
N ASP A 11 -26.29 30.35 -42.22
CA ASP A 11 -26.90 29.12 -41.70
C ASP A 11 -26.56 28.82 -40.22
N PHE A 12 -25.90 29.74 -39.51
CA PHE A 12 -25.61 29.57 -38.09
C PHE A 12 -26.87 29.75 -37.24
N LYS A 13 -27.63 28.66 -37.02
CA LYS A 13 -28.73 28.65 -36.04
C LYS A 13 -28.15 28.65 -34.63
N THR A 14 -28.34 29.75 -33.90
CA THR A 14 -28.11 29.76 -32.45
C THR A 14 -29.01 28.71 -31.78
N PRO A 15 -28.50 27.90 -30.85
CA PRO A 15 -29.37 27.01 -30.07
C PRO A 15 -30.37 27.86 -29.28
N PRO A 16 -31.64 27.41 -29.16
CA PRO A 16 -32.67 28.20 -28.51
C PRO A 16 -32.28 28.45 -27.05
N ALA A 17 -32.30 29.71 -26.64
CA ALA A 17 -32.14 30.09 -25.25
C ALA A 17 -33.32 29.51 -24.46
N ILE A 18 -33.01 28.58 -23.54
CA ILE A 18 -33.99 28.05 -22.60
C ILE A 18 -34.17 29.12 -21.50
N TYR A 19 -35.23 29.90 -21.60
CA TYR A 19 -35.65 30.79 -20.52
C TYR A 19 -36.60 30.02 -19.61
N VAL A 20 -36.11 29.56 -18.46
CA VAL A 20 -36.98 29.08 -17.38
C VAL A 20 -37.54 30.30 -16.67
N THR A 21 -38.86 30.49 -16.71
CA THR A 21 -39.55 31.54 -15.95
C THR A 21 -39.56 31.16 -14.46
N LEU A 22 -39.24 32.13 -13.59
CA LEU A 22 -39.10 31.97 -12.14
C LEU A 22 -40.36 31.47 -11.41
N GLU A 23 -41.50 31.34 -12.10
CA GLU A 23 -42.79 30.93 -11.51
C GLU A 23 -43.05 29.41 -11.58
N GLU A 24 -42.26 28.62 -12.33
CA GLU A 24 -42.38 27.14 -12.29
C GLU A 24 -41.62 26.48 -11.11
N VAL A 25 -40.95 27.28 -10.27
CA VAL A 25 -40.10 26.80 -9.15
C VAL A 25 -40.89 26.50 -7.86
N GLN A 26 -42.23 26.65 -7.84
CA GLN A 26 -43.01 26.49 -6.61
C GLN A 26 -44.22 25.55 -6.73
N LYS A 27 -43.98 24.33 -7.22
CA LYS A 27 -44.74 23.17 -6.71
C LYS A 27 -43.83 22.35 -5.81
N PRO A 28 -44.17 22.12 -4.53
CA PRO A 28 -43.45 21.16 -3.73
C PRO A 28 -43.70 19.78 -4.34
N MET A 29 -42.75 19.26 -5.11
CA MET A 29 -42.66 17.82 -5.29
C MET A 29 -42.44 17.25 -3.89
N ASP A 30 -43.30 16.31 -3.49
CA ASP A 30 -43.04 15.39 -2.38
C ASP A 30 -41.82 14.53 -2.76
N ILE A 31 -40.65 15.14 -2.74
CA ILE A 31 -39.37 14.43 -2.80
C ILE A 31 -39.13 14.01 -1.37
N LYS A 32 -39.64 12.83 -1.02
CA LYS A 32 -39.03 12.05 0.06
C LYS A 32 -37.53 12.05 -0.28
N PRO A 33 -36.65 12.59 0.58
CA PRO A 33 -35.25 12.65 0.23
C PRO A 33 -34.80 11.21 0.01
N LEU A 34 -34.53 10.86 -1.24
CA LEU A 34 -33.63 9.76 -1.56
C LEU A 34 -32.26 10.27 -1.11
N LEU A 35 -32.04 10.18 0.20
CA LEU A 35 -30.71 9.91 0.73
C LEU A 35 -30.31 8.59 0.09
N VAL A 36 -29.78 8.66 -1.13
CA VAL A 36 -28.84 7.65 -1.57
C VAL A 36 -27.65 7.92 -0.67
N GLU A 37 -27.62 7.24 0.47
CA GLU A 37 -26.38 7.06 1.23
C GLU A 37 -25.36 6.60 0.19
N LYS A 38 -24.41 7.46 -0.18
CA LYS A 38 -23.23 7.03 -0.93
C LYS A 38 -22.67 5.89 -0.08
N SER A 39 -22.69 4.68 -0.64
CA SER A 39 -22.20 3.49 0.04
C SER A 39 -20.85 3.83 0.68
N ASN A 40 -20.73 3.57 1.98
CA ASN A 40 -19.50 3.81 2.72
C ASN A 40 -18.36 2.89 2.25
N LYS A 41 -18.64 1.87 1.44
CA LYS A 41 -17.65 0.94 0.86
C LYS A 41 -17.72 0.98 -0.68
N PRO A 42 -16.58 0.80 -1.38
CA PRO A 42 -16.58 0.53 -2.80
C PRO A 42 -17.47 -0.68 -3.09
N THR A 43 -18.24 -0.60 -4.16
CA THR A 43 -18.95 -1.77 -4.72
C THR A 43 -17.95 -2.73 -5.35
N ASP A 44 -18.33 -4.01 -5.50
CA ASP A 44 -17.51 -5.00 -6.22
C ASP A 44 -17.11 -4.54 -7.63
N GLU A 45 -17.97 -3.77 -8.30
CA GLU A 45 -17.64 -3.17 -9.61
C GLU A 45 -16.59 -2.06 -9.52
N GLU A 46 -16.59 -1.27 -8.45
CA GLU A 46 -15.61 -0.21 -8.20
C GLU A 46 -14.25 -0.81 -7.80
N TYR A 47 -14.24 -1.88 -7.00
CA TYR A 47 -13.04 -2.67 -6.72
C TYR A 47 -12.41 -3.22 -7.99
N LYS A 48 -13.23 -3.84 -8.85
CA LYS A 48 -12.77 -4.38 -10.13
C LYS A 48 -12.20 -3.30 -11.05
N LYS A 49 -12.84 -2.14 -11.13
CA LYS A 49 -12.33 -1.01 -11.93
C LYS A 49 -11.01 -0.49 -11.40
N ALA A 50 -10.89 -0.33 -10.08
CA ALA A 50 -9.64 0.10 -9.45
C ALA A 50 -8.51 -0.89 -9.71
N ALA A 51 -8.78 -2.18 -9.51
CA ALA A 51 -7.81 -3.22 -9.74
C ALA A 51 -7.40 -3.35 -11.21
N ILE A 52 -8.32 -3.19 -12.17
CA ILE A 52 -7.99 -3.12 -13.61
C ILE A 52 -7.07 -1.93 -13.90
N SER A 53 -7.42 -0.74 -13.41
CA SER A 53 -6.58 0.46 -13.62
C SER A 53 -5.20 0.35 -12.96
N ILE A 54 -5.11 -0.32 -11.81
CA ILE A 54 -3.81 -0.58 -11.15
C ILE A 54 -3.02 -1.64 -11.91
N LYS A 55 -3.67 -2.70 -12.39
CA LYS A 55 -3.05 -3.74 -13.21
C LYS A 55 -2.42 -3.18 -14.49
N GLU A 56 -3.09 -2.23 -15.14
CA GLU A 56 -2.58 -1.56 -16.34
C GLU A 56 -1.25 -0.83 -16.12
N ILE A 57 -0.84 -0.55 -14.88
CA ILE A 57 0.48 0.01 -14.55
C ILE A 57 1.59 -1.03 -14.72
N PHE A 58 1.26 -2.33 -14.61
CA PHE A 58 2.19 -3.45 -14.68
C PHE A 58 2.14 -4.15 -16.05
N GLU A 59 2.25 -3.37 -17.14
CA GLU A 59 2.10 -3.85 -18.54
C GLU A 59 3.04 -5.03 -18.90
N ASP A 60 4.20 -5.14 -18.24
CA ASP A 60 5.21 -6.19 -18.46
C ASP A 60 4.98 -7.46 -17.60
N GLY A 61 3.85 -7.53 -16.90
CA GLY A 61 3.52 -8.59 -15.93
C GLY A 61 3.87 -8.21 -14.48
N PHE A 62 3.31 -8.96 -13.54
CA PHE A 62 3.44 -8.67 -12.10
C PHE A 62 4.69 -9.33 -11.50
N GLN A 63 5.63 -8.53 -10.98
CA GLN A 63 6.86 -9.02 -10.36
C GLN A 63 6.83 -8.90 -8.83
N TRP A 64 7.68 -9.67 -8.15
CA TRP A 64 7.79 -9.66 -6.69
C TRP A 64 7.96 -8.27 -6.06
N ARG A 65 8.79 -7.42 -6.68
CA ARG A 65 9.00 -6.04 -6.21
C ARG A 65 7.77 -5.14 -6.36
N ASP A 66 6.86 -5.47 -7.26
CA ASP A 66 5.71 -4.65 -7.60
C ASP A 66 4.61 -4.74 -6.53
N LEU A 67 4.66 -5.76 -5.66
CA LEU A 67 3.71 -5.92 -4.55
C LEU A 67 3.70 -4.70 -3.62
N ALA A 68 4.86 -4.08 -3.36
CA ALA A 68 4.94 -2.86 -2.56
C ALA A 68 4.23 -1.66 -3.21
N SER A 69 4.44 -1.47 -4.52
CA SER A 69 3.76 -0.42 -5.29
C SER A 69 2.26 -0.66 -5.39
N LEU A 70 1.85 -1.91 -5.61
CA LEU A 70 0.45 -2.34 -5.65
C LEU A 70 -0.26 -2.03 -4.32
N MET A 71 0.38 -2.31 -3.18
CA MET A 71 -0.18 -1.96 -1.86
C MET A 71 -0.35 -0.45 -1.71
N LYS A 72 0.66 0.35 -2.07
CA LYS A 72 0.60 1.81 -1.97
C LYS A 72 -0.55 2.38 -2.82
N LEU A 73 -0.66 1.95 -4.07
CA LEU A 73 -1.72 2.38 -4.97
C LEU A 73 -3.12 1.96 -4.48
N SER A 74 -3.22 0.76 -3.90
CA SER A 74 -4.46 0.28 -3.28
C SER A 74 -4.86 1.13 -2.07
N LEU A 75 -3.88 1.50 -1.23
CA LEU A 75 -4.09 2.38 -0.08
C LEU A 75 -4.53 3.78 -0.51
N GLU A 76 -3.85 4.37 -1.50
CA GLU A 76 -4.21 5.67 -2.08
C GLU A 76 -5.64 5.67 -2.63
N TYR A 77 -6.04 4.59 -3.32
CA TYR A 77 -7.40 4.43 -3.82
C TYR A 77 -8.42 4.42 -2.68
N VAL A 78 -8.21 3.57 -1.67
CA VAL A 78 -9.11 3.39 -0.53
C VAL A 78 -9.18 4.65 0.36
N ASN A 79 -8.11 5.46 0.40
CA ASN A 79 -8.11 6.71 1.14
C ASN A 79 -9.07 7.78 0.58
N ASN A 80 -9.58 7.62 -0.64
CA ASN A 80 -10.66 8.47 -1.17
C ASN A 80 -12.02 8.23 -0.48
N PHE A 81 -12.15 7.17 0.31
CA PHE A 81 -13.37 6.80 1.04
C PHE A 81 -13.25 7.21 2.52
N PHE A 82 -13.46 8.50 2.79
CA PHE A 82 -13.26 9.12 4.12
C PHE A 82 -14.17 8.57 5.24
N THR A 83 -15.27 7.90 4.89
CA THR A 83 -16.22 7.36 5.86
C THR A 83 -15.96 5.89 6.23
N MET A 84 -14.99 5.24 5.58
CA MET A 84 -14.55 3.89 5.94
C MET A 84 -13.72 3.90 7.21
N ASP A 85 -13.98 2.96 8.11
CA ASP A 85 -13.11 2.70 9.25
C ASP A 85 -11.81 1.97 8.82
N GLY A 86 -10.83 1.92 9.72
CA GLY A 86 -9.52 1.35 9.42
C GLY A 86 -9.55 -0.13 9.02
N LEU A 87 -10.45 -0.93 9.60
CA LEU A 87 -10.57 -2.36 9.30
C LEU A 87 -11.22 -2.58 7.93
N ASP A 88 -12.27 -1.82 7.63
CA ASP A 88 -12.92 -1.83 6.33
C ASP A 88 -11.96 -1.40 5.22
N LYS A 89 -11.12 -0.39 5.48
CA LYS A 89 -10.10 0.06 4.53
C LYS A 89 -9.03 -1.01 4.30
N LYS A 90 -8.62 -1.69 5.36
CA LYS A 90 -7.65 -2.77 5.31
C LYS A 90 -8.17 -3.95 4.48
N GLU A 91 -9.41 -4.36 4.72
CA GLU A 91 -10.09 -5.40 3.92
C GLU A 91 -10.19 -4.98 2.45
N ALA A 92 -10.53 -3.72 2.18
CA ALA A 92 -10.61 -3.16 0.84
C ALA A 92 -9.27 -3.18 0.09
N VAL A 93 -8.17 -2.83 0.76
CA VAL A 93 -6.81 -2.90 0.20
C VAL A 93 -6.46 -4.35 -0.16
N LEU A 94 -6.73 -5.30 0.74
CA LEU A 94 -6.47 -6.72 0.47
C LEU A 94 -7.28 -7.25 -0.71
N ASN A 95 -8.56 -6.88 -0.81
CA ASN A 95 -9.41 -7.30 -1.91
C ASN A 95 -8.92 -6.77 -3.28
N ILE A 96 -8.37 -5.56 -3.33
CA ILE A 96 -7.77 -5.00 -4.56
C ILE A 96 -6.52 -5.79 -4.93
N ILE A 97 -5.65 -6.06 -3.96
CA ILE A 97 -4.40 -6.80 -4.18
C ILE A 97 -4.70 -8.22 -4.67
N ASP A 98 -5.61 -8.93 -4.00
CA ASP A 98 -6.04 -10.27 -4.37
C ASP A 98 -6.59 -10.31 -5.80
N PHE A 99 -7.40 -9.32 -6.18
CA PHE A 99 -7.96 -9.23 -7.53
C PHE A 99 -6.89 -8.95 -8.59
N VAL A 100 -5.90 -8.11 -8.29
CA VAL A 100 -4.78 -7.88 -9.20
C VAL A 100 -3.97 -9.16 -9.36
N ILE A 101 -3.67 -9.88 -8.28
CA ILE A 101 -2.95 -11.17 -8.35
C ILE A 101 -3.73 -12.17 -9.21
N ASP A 102 -5.02 -12.36 -8.94
CA ASP A 102 -5.86 -13.33 -9.67
C ASP A 102 -5.98 -13.02 -11.18
N GLU A 103 -5.88 -11.76 -11.56
CA GLU A 103 -6.02 -11.32 -12.94
C GLU A 103 -4.69 -11.20 -13.68
N THR A 104 -3.54 -11.26 -12.99
CA THR A 104 -2.22 -11.00 -13.61
C THR A 104 -1.39 -12.27 -13.63
N ASP A 105 -1.02 -12.73 -14.83
CA ASP A 105 -0.09 -13.85 -14.98
C ASP A 105 1.25 -13.47 -14.34
N THR A 106 1.66 -14.21 -13.32
CA THR A 106 2.99 -14.03 -12.72
C THR A 106 4.04 -14.65 -13.65
N PRO A 107 4.98 -13.87 -14.20
CA PRO A 107 6.00 -14.46 -15.04
C PRO A 107 6.89 -15.38 -14.18
N TYR A 108 7.22 -16.55 -14.74
CA TYR A 108 8.20 -17.53 -14.23
C TYR A 108 7.73 -18.60 -13.21
N LEU A 109 6.48 -18.62 -12.73
CA LEU A 109 5.96 -19.70 -11.87
C LEU A 109 4.47 -19.99 -12.15
N PRO A 110 3.96 -21.22 -11.90
CA PRO A 110 2.53 -21.50 -12.03
C PRO A 110 1.72 -20.76 -10.98
N ASP A 111 0.64 -20.09 -11.38
CA ASP A 111 -0.23 -19.28 -10.51
C ASP A 111 -0.76 -20.06 -9.29
N CYS A 112 -0.97 -21.37 -9.44
CA CYS A 112 -1.37 -22.24 -8.33
C CYS A 112 -0.34 -22.36 -7.19
N ILE A 113 0.90 -21.96 -7.43
CA ILE A 113 1.99 -21.91 -6.44
C ILE A 113 2.29 -20.47 -6.04
N THR A 114 2.28 -19.52 -6.97
CA THR A 114 2.64 -18.12 -6.71
C THR A 114 1.55 -17.32 -6.03
N ASP A 115 0.30 -17.44 -6.45
CA ASP A 115 -0.80 -16.62 -5.90
C ASP A 115 -0.96 -16.83 -4.38
N PRO A 116 -0.94 -18.08 -3.85
CA PRO A 116 -1.02 -18.28 -2.40
C PRO A 116 0.13 -17.61 -1.64
N ILE A 117 1.34 -17.56 -2.25
CA ILE A 117 2.51 -16.92 -1.65
C ILE A 117 2.34 -15.40 -1.66
N PHE A 118 1.98 -14.81 -2.80
CA PHE A 118 1.76 -13.36 -2.91
C PHE A 118 0.64 -12.87 -1.99
N LYS A 119 -0.48 -13.60 -1.91
CA LYS A 119 -1.61 -13.26 -1.02
C LYS A 119 -1.25 -13.38 0.46
N ALA A 120 -0.50 -14.42 0.83
CA ALA A 120 0.00 -14.57 2.20
C ALA A 120 0.95 -13.44 2.59
N LEU A 121 1.85 -13.04 1.68
CA LEU A 121 2.74 -11.90 1.87
C LEU A 121 1.94 -10.59 1.96
N ALA A 122 1.03 -10.34 1.02
CA ALA A 122 0.19 -9.14 0.99
C ALA A 122 -0.55 -8.93 2.32
N SER A 123 -1.15 -9.98 2.88
CA SER A 123 -1.80 -9.92 4.19
C SER A 123 -0.85 -9.47 5.29
N SER A 124 0.34 -10.09 5.38
CA SER A 124 1.35 -9.76 6.37
C SER A 124 1.87 -8.32 6.22
N PHE A 125 2.03 -7.83 4.98
CA PHE A 125 2.57 -6.49 4.74
C PHE A 125 1.53 -5.38 4.89
N VAL A 126 0.28 -5.63 4.52
CA VAL A 126 -0.83 -4.72 4.83
C VAL A 126 -0.96 -4.51 6.34
N ASN A 127 -0.68 -5.53 7.16
CA ASN A 127 -0.64 -5.38 8.61
C ASN A 127 0.48 -4.45 9.12
N ILE A 128 1.54 -4.21 8.34
CA ILE A 128 2.62 -3.28 8.71
C ILE A 128 2.19 -1.84 8.46
N ILE A 129 1.62 -1.56 7.28
CA ILE A 129 1.19 -0.21 6.87
C ILE A 129 -0.15 0.20 7.49
N MET A 130 -1.01 -0.78 7.78
CA MET A 130 -2.32 -0.60 8.41
C MET A 130 -2.44 -1.54 9.62
N PRO A 131 -1.66 -1.29 10.68
CA PRO A 131 -1.69 -2.13 11.86
C PRO A 131 -3.02 -1.97 12.60
N ASP A 132 -3.50 -3.06 13.22
CA ASP A 132 -4.74 -3.03 14.00
C ASP A 132 -4.62 -2.13 15.25
N SER A 133 -3.38 -1.92 15.73
CA SER A 133 -3.02 -0.95 16.77
C SER A 133 -1.70 -0.28 16.43
N ILE A 134 -1.56 1.01 16.77
CA ILE A 134 -0.28 1.71 16.69
C ILE A 134 0.79 1.07 17.60
N ASP A 135 0.38 0.38 18.66
CA ASP A 135 1.28 -0.35 19.55
C ASP A 135 2.02 -1.49 18.83
N THR A 136 1.48 -1.97 17.71
CA THR A 136 2.11 -3.02 16.89
C THR A 136 3.39 -2.53 16.22
N ILE A 137 3.55 -1.22 16.04
CA ILE A 137 4.70 -0.59 15.34
C ILE A 137 5.42 0.45 16.21
N ALA A 138 4.85 0.81 17.36
CA ALA A 138 5.45 1.77 18.27
C ALA A 138 6.74 1.20 18.90
N PRO A 139 7.76 2.04 19.11
CA PRO A 139 8.98 1.62 19.79
C PRO A 139 8.67 1.22 21.24
N ASN A 140 9.36 0.19 21.75
CA ASN A 140 9.14 -0.30 23.13
C ASN A 140 9.67 0.70 24.18
N LYS A 141 10.68 1.49 23.81
CA LYS A 141 11.32 2.51 24.62
C LYS A 141 11.85 3.64 23.75
N THR A 142 12.25 4.74 24.38
CA THR A 142 12.87 5.88 23.71
C THR A 142 14.30 6.04 24.20
N ILE A 143 15.23 6.20 23.26
CA ILE A 143 16.68 6.32 23.47
C ILE A 143 17.14 7.62 22.82
N GLU A 144 17.80 8.47 23.60
CA GLU A 144 18.31 9.79 23.16
C GLU A 144 19.69 9.74 22.50
N SER A 145 20.19 8.57 22.10
CA SER A 145 21.43 8.41 21.35
C SER A 145 21.15 8.08 19.89
N GLU A 146 22.18 8.15 19.06
CA GLU A 146 22.18 7.51 17.74
C GLU A 146 22.35 6.00 17.90
N ILE A 147 21.88 5.24 16.92
CA ILE A 147 22.11 3.79 16.82
C ILE A 147 23.60 3.53 16.61
N THR A 148 24.17 2.60 17.39
CA THR A 148 25.55 2.13 17.22
C THR A 148 25.62 0.75 16.59
N LEU A 149 26.80 0.36 16.10
CA LEU A 149 27.02 -1.00 15.59
C LEU A 149 26.80 -2.07 16.66
N ASP A 150 27.21 -1.79 17.91
CA ASP A 150 27.02 -2.73 19.02
C ASP A 150 25.53 -2.99 19.28
N ASP A 151 24.68 -1.94 19.19
CA ASP A 151 23.22 -2.07 19.33
C ASP A 151 22.63 -2.94 18.21
N ILE A 152 23.11 -2.76 16.98
CA ILE A 152 22.69 -3.52 15.80
C ILE A 152 23.08 -4.99 15.94
N GLU A 153 24.32 -5.27 16.33
CA GLU A 153 24.83 -6.63 16.51
C GLU A 153 24.08 -7.38 17.63
N GLU A 154 23.80 -6.70 18.74
CA GLU A 154 22.98 -7.25 19.84
C GLU A 154 21.57 -7.59 19.35
N PHE A 155 20.91 -6.65 18.66
CA PHE A 155 19.56 -6.87 18.11
C PHE A 155 19.51 -8.04 17.11
N ILE A 156 20.46 -8.10 16.18
CA ILE A 156 20.54 -9.20 15.20
C ILE A 156 20.75 -10.55 15.90
N SER A 157 21.58 -10.59 16.94
CA SER A 157 21.82 -11.80 17.72
C SER A 157 20.54 -12.28 18.41
N ASP A 158 19.78 -11.37 19.02
CA ASP A 158 18.52 -11.67 19.70
C ASP A 158 17.47 -12.24 18.71
N ILE A 159 17.35 -11.62 17.53
CA ILE A 159 16.45 -12.11 16.49
C ILE A 159 16.87 -13.52 16.03
N LYS A 160 18.16 -13.72 15.72
CA LYS A 160 18.68 -15.04 15.32
C LYS A 160 18.40 -16.12 16.36
N GLU A 161 18.48 -15.78 17.65
CA GLU A 161 18.13 -16.71 18.73
C GLU A 161 16.63 -17.09 18.72
N GLY A 162 15.75 -16.12 18.44
CA GLY A 162 14.31 -16.35 18.30
C GLY A 162 13.93 -17.28 17.14
N PHE A 163 14.75 -17.34 16.08
CA PHE A 163 14.51 -18.13 14.87
C PHE A 163 15.40 -19.38 14.73
N LYS A 164 15.94 -19.90 15.83
CA LYS A 164 16.81 -21.10 15.85
C LYS A 164 16.21 -22.35 15.18
N ASP A 165 14.88 -22.46 15.13
CA ASP A 165 14.17 -23.60 14.54
C ASP A 165 13.92 -23.45 13.02
N GLY A 166 14.46 -22.39 12.41
CA GLY A 166 14.34 -22.09 10.99
C GLY A 166 13.42 -20.91 10.72
N PHE A 167 13.66 -20.27 9.58
CA PHE A 167 12.92 -19.09 9.13
C PHE A 167 11.84 -19.46 8.11
N GLN A 168 10.69 -18.79 8.17
CA GLN A 168 9.61 -18.91 7.19
C GLN A 168 9.36 -17.57 6.48
N LEU A 169 8.84 -17.62 5.25
CA LEU A 169 8.56 -16.41 4.45
C LEU A 169 7.67 -15.39 5.18
N ARG A 170 6.70 -15.86 5.97
CA ARG A 170 5.81 -14.98 6.75
C ARG A 170 6.54 -14.22 7.86
N ASP A 171 7.67 -14.75 8.32
CA ASP A 171 8.45 -14.17 9.40
C ASP A 171 9.22 -12.92 8.92
N ILE A 172 9.38 -12.72 7.60
CA ILE A 172 9.94 -11.49 7.01
C ILE A 172 9.17 -10.27 7.52
N ALA A 173 7.84 -10.32 7.49
CA ALA A 173 7.02 -9.22 7.97
C ALA A 173 7.23 -8.97 9.47
N SER A 174 7.34 -10.02 10.28
CA SER A 174 7.61 -9.90 11.72
C SER A 174 8.98 -9.31 12.00
N ILE A 175 10.03 -9.76 11.30
CA ILE A 175 11.37 -9.19 11.40
C ILE A 175 11.34 -7.72 10.97
N THR A 176 10.70 -7.38 9.85
CA THR A 176 10.57 -6.00 9.41
C THR A 176 9.90 -5.12 10.47
N ILE A 177 8.81 -5.59 11.11
CA ILE A 177 8.16 -4.85 12.19
C ILE A 177 9.10 -4.65 13.38
N GLU A 178 9.76 -5.71 13.86
CA GLU A 178 10.65 -5.62 15.02
C GLU A 178 11.86 -4.72 14.74
N THR A 179 12.43 -4.77 13.52
CA THR A 179 13.51 -3.87 13.11
C THR A 179 13.04 -2.41 13.00
N ILE A 180 11.83 -2.16 12.48
CA ILE A 180 11.23 -0.81 12.46
C ILE A 180 11.04 -0.29 13.88
N LYS A 181 10.53 -1.12 14.81
CA LYS A 181 10.40 -0.74 16.22
C LYS A 181 11.75 -0.38 16.81
N PHE A 182 12.73 -1.26 16.65
CA PHE A 182 14.10 -1.09 17.15
C PHE A 182 14.71 0.22 16.65
N THR A 183 14.73 0.45 15.35
CA THR A 183 15.30 1.69 14.78
C THR A 183 14.51 2.93 15.21
N SER A 184 13.20 2.80 15.45
CA SER A 184 12.36 3.88 15.97
C SER A 184 12.59 4.20 17.45
N GLU A 185 13.27 3.33 18.22
CA GLU A 185 13.62 3.63 19.61
C GLU A 185 14.60 4.81 19.71
N PHE A 186 15.42 5.04 18.68
CA PHE A 186 16.48 6.04 18.67
C PHE A 186 16.00 7.35 18.02
N ILE A 187 15.74 8.37 18.83
CA ILE A 187 15.12 9.61 18.34
C ILE A 187 16.08 10.52 17.58
N ASN A 188 17.38 10.38 17.82
CA ASN A 188 18.42 11.22 17.20
C ASN A 188 18.91 10.65 15.86
N THR A 189 18.48 9.45 15.48
CA THR A 189 18.73 8.89 14.15
C THR A 189 17.69 9.42 13.17
N THR A 190 18.14 9.87 11.99
CA THR A 190 17.24 10.42 10.97
C THR A 190 16.37 9.35 10.32
N ALA A 191 15.29 9.79 9.68
CA ALA A 191 14.41 8.98 8.83
C ALA A 191 15.18 8.11 7.82
N ASP A 192 16.00 8.75 6.99
CA ASP A 192 16.80 8.08 5.95
C ASP A 192 17.80 7.08 6.54
N GLU A 193 18.42 7.40 7.68
CA GLU A 193 19.33 6.48 8.38
C GLU A 193 18.57 5.28 8.96
N LYS A 194 17.41 5.48 9.60
CA LYS A 194 16.57 4.38 10.10
C LYS A 194 16.16 3.45 8.96
N LYS A 195 15.81 4.03 7.81
CA LYS A 195 15.46 3.30 6.59
C LYS A 195 16.62 2.45 6.09
N GLN A 196 17.81 3.03 5.96
CA GLN A 196 18.99 2.29 5.52
C GLN A 196 19.39 1.19 6.52
N ILE A 197 19.44 1.51 7.81
CA ILE A 197 19.77 0.54 8.88
C ILE A 197 18.76 -0.60 8.90
N THR A 198 17.47 -0.31 8.74
CA THR A 198 16.42 -1.34 8.67
C THR A 198 16.66 -2.30 7.50
N LYS A 199 17.00 -1.78 6.32
CA LYS A 199 17.35 -2.61 5.16
C LYS A 199 18.57 -3.47 5.43
N ASP A 200 19.62 -2.89 5.98
CA ASP A 200 20.88 -3.59 6.24
C ASP A 200 20.67 -4.75 7.24
N ILE A 201 19.94 -4.51 8.33
CA ILE A 201 19.59 -5.54 9.33
C ILE A 201 18.75 -6.66 8.72
N VAL A 202 17.68 -6.32 8.00
CA VAL A 202 16.78 -7.32 7.41
C VAL A 202 17.51 -8.16 6.36
N ASN A 203 18.34 -7.52 5.53
CA ASN A 203 19.13 -8.22 4.53
C ASN A 203 20.18 -9.15 5.16
N GLU A 204 20.85 -8.73 6.24
CA GLU A 204 21.76 -9.61 6.98
C GLU A 204 21.02 -10.82 7.58
N LEU A 205 19.84 -10.60 8.16
CA LEU A 205 19.02 -11.68 8.74
C LEU A 205 18.57 -12.68 7.67
N ILE A 206 18.18 -12.20 6.47
CA ILE A 206 17.84 -13.05 5.33
C ILE A 206 19.06 -13.88 4.87
N GLU A 207 20.26 -13.29 4.84
CA GLU A 207 21.50 -13.99 4.42
C GLU A 207 21.99 -15.02 5.44
N SER A 208 21.70 -14.80 6.72
CA SER A 208 22.31 -15.55 7.82
C SER A 208 21.45 -16.67 8.39
N ILE A 209 20.14 -16.67 8.10
CA ILE A 209 19.23 -17.69 8.60
C ILE A 209 18.88 -18.68 7.49
N GLU A 210 19.02 -19.98 7.76
CA GLU A 210 18.54 -21.02 6.84
C GLU A 210 17.01 -20.94 6.74
N ILE A 211 16.53 -20.58 5.56
CA ILE A 211 15.11 -20.44 5.31
C ILE A 211 14.53 -21.82 5.03
N SER A 212 13.84 -22.34 6.02
CA SER A 212 13.08 -23.58 5.89
C SER A 212 11.90 -23.33 4.95
N PHE A 213 11.80 -24.15 3.89
CA PHE A 213 10.67 -24.14 2.97
C PHE A 213 10.65 -22.98 1.95
N ILE A 214 11.76 -22.78 1.26
CA ILE A 214 11.77 -22.04 0.01
C ILE A 214 11.58 -23.02 -1.17
N PRO A 215 10.61 -22.82 -2.08
CA PRO A 215 10.55 -23.57 -3.34
C PRO A 215 11.91 -23.46 -4.06
N GLU A 216 12.47 -24.53 -4.62
CA GLU A 216 13.85 -24.57 -5.19
C GLU A 216 14.21 -23.43 -6.18
N ASN A 217 13.22 -22.67 -6.66
CA ASN A 217 13.35 -21.54 -7.58
C ASN A 217 13.30 -20.15 -6.93
N PHE A 218 13.10 -20.03 -5.61
CA PHE A 218 13.17 -18.74 -4.91
C PHE A 218 14.62 -18.51 -4.44
N SER A 219 15.25 -17.47 -4.94
CA SER A 219 16.59 -17.07 -4.50
C SER A 219 16.56 -16.02 -3.41
N ASP A 220 17.64 -15.90 -2.64
CA ASP A 220 17.84 -14.82 -1.66
C ASP A 220 17.63 -13.43 -2.30
N SER A 221 17.95 -13.28 -3.59
CA SER A 221 17.74 -12.02 -4.31
C SER A 221 16.26 -11.64 -4.44
N ILE A 222 15.34 -12.61 -4.53
CA ILE A 222 13.89 -12.35 -4.56
C ILE A 222 13.42 -11.90 -3.18
N LEU A 223 13.93 -12.54 -2.13
CA LEU A 223 13.59 -12.21 -0.74
C LEU A 223 14.05 -10.82 -0.33
N LYS A 224 15.28 -10.45 -0.73
CA LYS A 224 15.81 -9.10 -0.51
C LYS A 224 15.00 -8.06 -1.28
N ALA A 225 14.71 -8.31 -2.56
CA ALA A 225 13.90 -7.40 -3.36
C ALA A 225 12.49 -7.20 -2.79
N LEU A 226 11.89 -8.26 -2.23
CA LEU A 226 10.64 -8.18 -1.49
C LEU A 226 10.82 -7.31 -0.23
N ALA A 227 11.73 -7.71 0.67
CA ALA A 227 11.97 -7.01 1.92
C ALA A 227 12.26 -5.52 1.73
N ASP A 228 13.14 -5.16 0.80
CA ASP A 228 13.49 -3.78 0.47
C ASP A 228 12.26 -2.97 0.04
N GLY A 229 11.44 -3.53 -0.88
CA GLY A 229 10.22 -2.88 -1.34
C GLY A 229 9.22 -2.63 -0.21
N PHE A 230 9.11 -3.59 0.72
CA PHE A 230 8.23 -3.45 1.88
C PHE A 230 8.75 -2.46 2.91
N ILE A 231 10.06 -2.44 3.17
CA ILE A 231 10.68 -1.45 4.07
C ILE A 231 10.47 -0.05 3.50
N ASP A 232 10.65 0.13 2.19
CA ASP A 232 10.39 1.40 1.52
C ASP A 232 8.94 1.85 1.68
N ALA A 233 7.97 0.99 1.36
CA ALA A 233 6.55 1.32 1.50
C ALA A 233 6.14 1.57 2.97
N SER A 234 6.70 0.79 3.90
CA SER A 234 6.34 0.86 5.32
C SER A 234 6.88 2.14 5.95
N ILE A 235 8.18 2.43 5.82
CA ILE A 235 8.77 3.60 6.47
C ILE A 235 8.20 4.90 5.90
N ASP A 236 8.01 4.98 4.57
CA ASP A 236 7.39 6.16 3.95
C ASP A 236 5.95 6.39 4.46
N THR A 237 5.17 5.31 4.65
CA THR A 237 3.79 5.39 5.18
C THR A 237 3.78 5.70 6.68
N LEU A 238 4.70 5.13 7.44
CA LEU A 238 4.79 5.31 8.89
C LEU A 238 5.30 6.70 9.26
N GLU A 239 6.18 7.31 8.46
CA GLU A 239 6.60 8.70 8.65
C GLU A 239 5.43 9.68 8.55
N GLU A 240 4.49 9.48 7.61
CA GLU A 240 3.27 10.29 7.55
C GLU A 240 2.43 10.15 8.84
N ILE A 241 2.44 8.97 9.46
CA ILE A 241 1.70 8.67 10.70
C ILE A 241 2.43 9.23 11.95
N PHE A 242 3.76 9.20 11.98
CA PHE A 242 4.56 9.66 13.13
C PHE A 242 4.90 11.16 13.08
N ILE A 243 4.97 11.79 11.90
CA ILE A 243 5.22 13.23 11.73
C ILE A 243 3.92 14.06 11.92
N SER A 244 2.74 13.45 11.80
CA SER A 244 1.45 14.13 11.95
C SER A 244 0.97 14.30 13.41
N LYS A 245 1.82 14.06 14.41
CA LYS A 245 1.59 14.33 15.84
C LYS A 245 2.60 15.32 16.40
#